data_AF-A0A2V6SCA4-F1
#
_entry.id   AF-A0A2V6SCA4-F1
#
_cell.length_a   1.000
_cell.length_b   1.000
_cell.length_c   1.000
_cell.angle_alpha   90.00
_cell.angle_beta   90.00
_cell.angle_gamma   90.00
#
_symmetry.space_group_name_H-M   'P 1'
#
loop_
_entity.id
_entity.type
_entity.pdbx_description
1 polymer ?
#
loop_
_entity_poly.entity_id
_entity_poly.type
_entity_poly.pdbx_seq_one_letter_code
_entity_poly.pdbx_strand_id
1 'polypeptide(L)'
;MSPRFITNLVVLLAGGFVVVSSQTFGAQTTRWIAFGVALGTLGVIALAQRSRVRGMVQSALDAMIGLLAVWSAVASMVFNGSTLVWLSFADGLGLATLAIGGVFAHELSTERVVHSLATGEPSSDSSVKPTERYSAAA
;
A
#
# COMPACT_ATOMS: atom_id res chain seq x y z
N MET A 1 -5.07 12.13 -6.47
CA MET A 1 -4.30 10.89 -6.24
C MET A 1 -4.52 10.44 -4.81
N SER A 2 -4.84 9.16 -4.60
CA SER A 2 -5.14 8.60 -3.28
C SER A 2 -3.86 8.54 -2.43
N PRO A 3 -3.86 8.99 -1.16
CA PRO A 3 -2.66 8.94 -0.31
C PRO A 3 -2.04 7.54 -0.20
N ARG A 4 -2.87 6.49 -0.14
CA ARG A 4 -2.43 5.07 -0.17
C ARG A 4 -1.66 4.70 -1.43
N PHE A 5 -2.10 5.19 -2.60
CA PHE A 5 -1.40 4.93 -3.86
C PHE A 5 -0.02 5.57 -3.84
N ILE A 6 0.07 6.83 -3.40
CA ILE A 6 1.34 7.56 -3.32
C ILE A 6 2.29 6.86 -2.34
N THR A 7 1.82 6.49 -1.14
CA THR A 7 2.68 5.82 -0.14
C THR A 7 3.18 4.48 -0.65
N ASN A 8 2.31 3.66 -1.25
CA ASN A 8 2.73 2.38 -1.82
C ASN A 8 3.69 2.58 -3.00
N LEU A 9 3.44 3.55 -3.87
CA LEU A 9 4.36 3.86 -4.98
C LEU A 9 5.74 4.30 -4.50
N VAL A 10 5.81 5.16 -3.48
CA VAL A 10 7.08 5.59 -2.89
C VAL A 10 7.84 4.41 -2.29
N VAL A 11 7.16 3.53 -1.55
CA VAL A 11 7.79 2.32 -0.98
C VAL A 11 8.24 1.37 -2.09
N LEU A 12 7.47 1.21 -3.17
CA LEU A 12 7.85 0.40 -4.32
C LEU A 12 9.14 0.90 -4.96
N LEU A 13 9.23 2.21 -5.23
CA LEU A 13 10.43 2.81 -5.80
C LEU A 13 11.63 2.70 -4.86
N ALA A 14 11.41 2.88 -3.56
CA ALA A 14 12.46 2.74 -2.56
C ALA A 14 12.98 1.30 -2.48
N GLY A 15 12.09 0.30 -2.44
CA GLY A 15 12.45 -1.11 -2.48
C GLY A 15 13.20 -1.49 -3.76
N GLY A 16 12.69 -1.08 -4.92
CA GLY A 16 13.36 -1.29 -6.22
C GLY A 16 14.74 -0.62 -6.29
N PHE A 17 14.89 0.57 -5.71
CA PHE A 17 16.20 1.23 -5.61
C PHE A 17 17.20 0.44 -4.76
N VAL A 18 16.76 -0.14 -3.63
CA VAL A 18 17.60 -1.01 -2.79
C VAL A 18 18.00 -2.27 -3.56
N VAL A 19 17.09 -2.89 -4.30
CA VAL A 19 17.38 -4.05 -5.15
C VAL A 19 18.54 -3.75 -6.10
N VAL A 20 18.42 -2.69 -6.91
CA VAL A 20 19.46 -2.31 -7.88
C VAL A 20 20.76 -1.92 -7.18
N SER A 21 20.67 -1.13 -6.12
CA SER A 21 21.83 -0.63 -5.39
C SER A 21 22.64 -1.77 -4.76
N SER A 22 21.95 -2.77 -4.19
CA SER A 22 22.60 -3.93 -3.56
C SER A 22 23.45 -4.73 -4.54
N GLN A 23 23.05 -4.79 -5.81
CA GLN A 23 23.76 -5.55 -6.85
C GLN A 23 24.76 -4.70 -7.64
N THR A 24 24.73 -3.37 -7.47
CA THR A 24 25.57 -2.43 -8.21
C THR A 24 26.75 -1.94 -7.38
N PHE A 25 26.55 -1.74 -6.07
CA PHE A 25 27.54 -1.14 -5.19
C PHE A 25 28.17 -2.16 -4.23
N GLY A 26 29.35 -1.82 -3.72
CA GLY A 26 30.01 -2.59 -2.66
C GLY A 26 29.27 -2.51 -1.32
N ALA A 27 29.53 -3.49 -0.44
CA ALA A 27 28.82 -3.68 0.83
C ALA A 27 28.77 -2.43 1.72
N GLN A 28 29.84 -1.63 1.76
CA GLN A 28 29.89 -0.39 2.54
C GLN A 28 28.83 0.63 2.09
N THR A 29 28.69 0.82 0.77
CA THR A 29 27.72 1.75 0.19
C THR A 29 26.30 1.21 0.34
N THR A 30 26.12 -0.09 0.05
CA THR A 30 24.85 -0.80 0.23
C THR A 30 24.34 -0.67 1.66
N ARG A 31 25.22 -0.74 2.67
CA ARG A 31 24.86 -0.52 4.09
C ARG A 31 24.08 0.77 4.28
N TRP A 32 24.68 1.88 3.88
CA TRP A 32 24.13 3.20 4.14
C TRP A 32 22.89 3.48 3.29
N ILE A 33 22.82 2.93 2.08
CA ILE A 33 21.61 2.98 1.25
C ILE A 33 20.46 2.22 1.92
N ALA A 34 20.67 0.95 2.28
CA ALA A 34 19.65 0.12 2.91
C ALA A 34 19.15 0.74 4.21
N PHE A 35 20.08 1.21 5.05
CA PHE A 35 19.74 1.91 6.30
C PHE A 35 18.91 3.18 6.06
N GLY A 36 19.35 4.05 5.14
CA GLY A 36 18.65 5.29 4.83
C GLY A 36 17.25 5.06 4.26
N VAL A 37 17.11 4.08 3.36
CA VAL A 37 15.81 3.69 2.79
C VAL A 37 14.88 3.09 3.84
N ALA A 38 15.41 2.26 4.74
CA ALA A 38 14.65 1.71 5.85
C ALA A 38 14.06 2.82 6.75
N LEU A 39 14.89 3.79 7.14
CA LEU A 39 14.42 4.94 7.94
C LEU A 39 13.42 5.81 7.17
N GLY A 40 13.68 6.08 5.89
CA GLY A 40 12.75 6.83 5.04
C GLY A 40 11.39 6.13 4.92
N THR A 41 11.39 4.82 4.73
CA THR A 41 10.19 3.97 4.68
C THR A 41 9.40 4.04 5.98
N LEU A 42 10.07 3.95 7.13
CA LEU A 42 9.42 4.12 8.44
C LEU A 42 8.80 5.51 8.59
N GLY A 43 9.48 6.56 8.12
CA GLY A 43 8.94 7.92 8.09
C GLY A 43 7.67 8.04 7.25
N VAL A 44 7.67 7.43 6.06
CA VAL A 44 6.49 7.39 5.17
C VAL A 44 5.33 6.69 5.86
N ILE A 45 5.55 5.53 6.48
CA ILE A 45 4.50 4.79 7.20
C ILE A 45 3.98 5.62 8.38
N ALA A 46 4.86 6.18 9.19
CA ALA A 46 4.47 6.98 10.35
C ALA A 46 3.60 8.17 9.95
N LEU A 47 3.93 8.84 8.84
CA LEU A 47 3.10 9.92 8.29
C LEU A 47 1.76 9.38 7.80
N ALA A 48 1.75 8.25 7.11
CA ALA A 48 0.55 7.66 6.55
C ALA A 48 -0.44 7.15 7.61
N GLN A 49 0.04 6.72 8.78
CA GLN A 49 -0.77 6.35 9.94
C GLN A 49 -1.57 7.53 10.52
N ARG A 50 -1.18 8.79 10.24
CA ARG A 50 -1.98 9.95 10.67
C ARG A 50 -3.30 10.08 9.92
N SER A 51 -3.44 9.41 8.77
CA SER A 51 -4.69 9.41 8.01
C SER A 51 -5.70 8.43 8.63
N ARG A 52 -6.89 8.92 9.04
CA ARG A 52 -7.95 8.08 9.65
C ARG A 52 -8.71 7.19 8.65
N VAL A 53 -8.32 7.20 7.37
CA VAL A 53 -9.09 6.61 6.26
C VAL A 53 -8.48 5.28 5.78
N ARG A 54 -7.61 4.64 6.59
CA ARG A 54 -6.99 3.37 6.23
C ARG A 54 -7.92 2.19 6.55
N GLY A 55 -8.23 1.40 5.52
CA GLY A 55 -8.90 0.11 5.69
C GLY A 55 -7.97 -0.95 6.27
N MET A 56 -8.55 -2.03 6.80
CA MET A 56 -7.82 -3.10 7.50
C MET A 56 -6.69 -3.73 6.66
N VAL A 57 -6.92 -3.97 5.36
CA VAL A 57 -5.92 -4.54 4.44
C VAL A 57 -4.70 -3.63 4.30
N GLN A 58 -4.92 -2.32 4.10
CA GLN A 58 -3.82 -1.37 3.98
C GLN A 58 -3.06 -1.28 5.30
N SER A 59 -3.77 -1.22 6.44
CA SER A 59 -3.12 -1.21 7.76
C SER A 59 -2.23 -2.43 8.01
N ALA A 60 -2.66 -3.63 7.58
CA ALA A 60 -1.86 -4.84 7.68
C ALA A 60 -0.61 -4.77 6.79
N LEU A 61 -0.74 -4.29 5.55
CA LEU A 61 0.39 -4.08 4.65
C LEU A 61 1.40 -3.09 5.24
N ASP A 62 0.93 -1.98 5.80
CA ASP A 62 1.80 -0.98 6.43
C ASP A 62 2.54 -1.53 7.65
N ALA A 63 1.89 -2.38 8.44
CA ALA A 63 2.54 -3.06 9.55
C ALA A 63 3.64 -4.02 9.06
N MET A 64 3.38 -4.77 7.99
CA MET A 64 4.38 -5.66 7.38
C MET A 64 5.56 -4.90 6.77
N ILE A 65 5.28 -3.82 6.02
CA ILE A 65 6.32 -2.95 5.45
C ILE A 65 7.12 -2.32 6.59
N GLY A 66 6.46 -1.85 7.66
CA GLY A 66 7.12 -1.28 8.83
C GLY A 66 8.03 -2.28 9.52
N LEU A 67 7.55 -3.50 9.75
CA LEU A 67 8.34 -4.59 10.34
C LEU A 67 9.57 -4.92 9.47
N LEU A 68 9.38 -5.04 8.16
CA LEU A 68 10.47 -5.31 7.24
C LEU A 68 11.48 -4.16 7.18
N ALA A 69 11.03 -2.91 7.24
CA ALA A 69 11.91 -1.75 7.31
C ALA A 69 12.72 -1.71 8.62
N VAL A 70 12.11 -2.02 9.77
CA VAL A 70 12.85 -2.17 11.04
C VAL A 70 13.90 -3.26 10.92
N TRP A 71 13.52 -4.42 10.39
CA TRP A 71 14.46 -5.51 10.15
C TRP A 71 15.61 -5.08 9.25
N SER A 72 15.33 -4.40 8.14
CA SER A 72 16.35 -3.94 7.20
C SER A 72 17.34 -2.95 7.83
N ALA A 73 16.84 -2.04 8.67
CA ALA A 73 17.70 -1.14 9.44
C ALA A 73 18.64 -1.93 10.38
N VAL A 74 18.13 -2.92 11.10
CA VAL A 74 18.94 -3.79 11.97
C VAL A 74 19.95 -4.59 11.14
N ALA A 75 19.50 -5.25 10.08
CA ALA A 75 20.35 -6.08 9.23
C ALA A 75 21.50 -5.28 8.61
N SER A 76 21.25 -4.04 8.20
CA SER A 76 22.28 -3.15 7.66
C SER A 76 23.40 -2.83 8.66
N MET A 77 23.08 -2.71 9.95
CA MET A 77 24.06 -2.36 10.97
C MET A 77 24.75 -3.58 11.60
N VAL A 78 24.11 -4.74 11.56
CA VAL A 78 24.62 -5.97 12.19
C VAL A 78 25.46 -6.81 11.23
N PHE A 79 25.05 -6.91 9.97
CA PHE A 79 25.72 -7.77 8.99
C PHE A 79 26.70 -7.01 8.09
N ASN A 80 27.62 -7.75 7.49
CA ASN A 80 28.70 -7.20 6.66
C ASN A 80 28.97 -8.06 5.41
N GLY A 81 29.75 -7.51 4.47
CA GLY A 81 30.23 -8.23 3.30
C GLY A 81 29.09 -8.77 2.42
N SER A 82 29.27 -10.00 1.93
CA SER A 82 28.31 -10.66 1.04
C SER A 82 26.93 -10.87 1.69
N THR A 83 26.89 -11.23 2.98
CA THR A 83 25.63 -11.43 3.72
C THR A 83 24.77 -10.17 3.74
N LEU A 84 25.39 -9.01 3.98
CA LEU A 84 24.68 -7.73 3.94
C LEU A 84 24.08 -7.44 2.57
N VAL A 85 24.82 -7.72 1.49
CA VAL A 85 24.37 -7.48 0.11
C VAL A 85 23.13 -8.33 -0.20
N TRP A 86 23.17 -9.63 0.11
CA TRP A 86 22.05 -10.53 -0.16
C TRP A 86 20.84 -10.26 0.73
N LEU A 87 21.03 -9.89 2.00
CA LEU A 87 19.93 -9.47 2.87
C LEU A 87 19.28 -8.18 2.34
N SER A 88 20.08 -7.18 1.97
CA SER A 88 19.56 -5.91 1.42
C SER A 88 18.77 -6.14 0.13
N PHE A 89 19.25 -7.04 -0.74
CA PHE A 89 18.52 -7.44 -1.94
C PHE A 89 17.16 -8.06 -1.61
N ALA A 90 17.14 -9.02 -0.69
CA ALA A 90 15.90 -9.68 -0.26
C ALA A 90 14.92 -8.70 0.40
N ASP A 91 15.41 -7.79 1.25
CA ASP A 91 14.59 -6.74 1.86
C ASP A 91 13.99 -5.81 0.80
N GLY A 92 14.81 -5.39 -0.17
CA GLY A 92 14.35 -4.56 -1.29
C GLY A 92 13.24 -5.24 -2.10
N LEU A 93 13.38 -6.53 -2.39
CA LEU A 93 12.33 -7.33 -3.03
C LEU A 93 11.07 -7.40 -2.16
N GLY A 94 11.22 -7.70 -0.87
CA GLY A 94 10.10 -7.77 0.07
C GLY A 94 9.31 -6.45 0.13
N LEU A 95 10.00 -5.31 0.21
CA LEU A 95 9.38 -3.99 0.19
C LEU A 95 8.64 -3.74 -1.12
N ALA A 96 9.25 -4.05 -2.26
CA ALA A 96 8.64 -3.89 -3.58
C ALA A 96 7.38 -4.77 -3.73
N THR A 97 7.44 -6.04 -3.34
CA THR A 97 6.31 -6.97 -3.42
C THR A 97 5.14 -6.53 -2.54
N LEU A 98 5.40 -6.13 -1.29
CA LEU A 98 4.36 -5.62 -0.39
C LEU A 98 3.71 -4.34 -0.93
N ALA A 99 4.52 -3.43 -1.45
CA ALA A 99 4.04 -2.19 -2.05
C ALA A 99 3.17 -2.44 -3.30
N ILE A 100 3.56 -3.37 -4.17
CA ILE A 100 2.76 -3.81 -5.31
C ILE A 100 1.41 -4.35 -4.83
N GLY A 101 1.40 -5.18 -3.79
CA GLY A 101 0.16 -5.68 -3.18
C GLY A 101 -0.77 -4.55 -2.72
N GLY A 102 -0.21 -3.48 -2.16
CA GLY A 102 -0.97 -2.29 -1.78
C GLY A 102 -1.53 -1.50 -2.96
N VAL A 103 -0.80 -1.43 -4.08
CA VAL A 103 -1.31 -0.82 -5.33
C VAL A 103 -2.48 -1.64 -5.88
N PHE A 104 -2.34 -2.97 -6.00
CA PHE A 104 -3.43 -3.82 -6.46
C PHE A 104 -4.67 -3.78 -5.54
N ALA A 105 -4.46 -3.78 -4.23
CA ALA A 105 -5.55 -3.64 -3.26
C ALA A 105 -6.29 -2.30 -3.43
N HIS A 106 -5.57 -1.23 -3.81
CA HIS A 106 -6.20 0.04 -4.13
C HIS A 106 -7.06 -0.04 -5.39
N GLU A 107 -6.53 -0.60 -6.47
CA GLU A 107 -7.25 -0.70 -7.75
C GLU A 107 -8.52 -1.54 -7.60
N LEU A 108 -8.44 -2.69 -6.94
CA LEU A 108 -9.61 -3.55 -6.71
C LEU A 108 -10.67 -2.87 -5.83
N SER A 109 -10.24 -2.06 -4.85
CA SER A 109 -11.16 -1.25 -4.03
C SER A 109 -11.85 -0.17 -4.88
N THR A 110 -11.15 0.45 -5.82
CA THR A 110 -11.71 1.45 -6.72
C THR A 110 -12.71 0.81 -7.68
N GLU A 111 -12.36 -0.33 -8.28
CA GLU A 111 -13.22 -1.09 -9.17
C GLU A 111 -14.51 -1.54 -8.49
N ARG A 112 -14.44 -2.08 -7.26
CA ARG A 112 -15.63 -2.46 -6.48
C ARG A 112 -16.59 -1.30 -6.25
N VAL A 113 -16.07 -0.11 -5.95
CA VAL A 113 -16.90 1.09 -5.75
C VAL A 113 -17.58 1.49 -7.06
N VAL A 114 -16.83 1.55 -8.17
CA VAL A 114 -17.40 1.85 -9.48
C VAL A 114 -18.45 0.82 -9.88
N HIS A 115 -18.18 -0.47 -9.66
CA HIS A 115 -19.12 -1.53 -9.97
C HIS A 115 -20.41 -1.40 -9.16
N SER A 116 -20.33 -1.11 -7.84
CA SER A 116 -21.52 -0.89 -7.01
C SER A 116 -22.37 0.30 -7.42
N LEU A 117 -21.76 1.34 -7.99
CA LEU A 117 -22.47 2.51 -8.52
C LEU A 117 -23.08 2.23 -9.89
N ALA A 118 -22.41 1.43 -10.72
CA ALA A 118 -22.87 1.07 -12.06
C ALA A 118 -23.98 0.01 -12.05
N THR A 119 -23.95 -0.92 -11.10
CA THR A 119 -25.01 -1.93 -10.94
C THR A 119 -26.24 -1.42 -10.24
N GLY A 120 -26.18 -0.19 -9.66
CA GLY A 120 -27.27 0.56 -9.05
C GLY A 120 -28.52 -0.25 -8.87
N GLU A 121 -28.58 -1.11 -7.84
CA GLU A 121 -29.82 -1.78 -7.49
C GLU A 121 -30.84 -0.66 -7.28
N PRO A 122 -31.84 -0.51 -8.17
CA PRO A 122 -32.91 0.38 -7.88
C PRO A 122 -33.54 -0.22 -6.65
N SER A 123 -33.52 0.52 -5.53
CA SER A 123 -34.35 0.21 -4.38
C SER A 123 -35.71 -0.17 -4.94
N SER A 124 -36.09 -1.44 -4.79
CA SER A 124 -37.35 -2.01 -5.23
C SER A 124 -38.48 -1.49 -4.34
N ASP A 125 -38.57 -0.17 -4.23
CA ASP A 125 -39.59 0.57 -3.52
C ASP A 125 -40.19 1.60 -4.46
N SER A 126 -40.71 1.08 -5.58
CA SER A 126 -41.85 1.69 -6.24
C SER A 126 -43.08 0.87 -5.89
N SER A 127 -43.40 0.78 -4.59
CA SER A 127 -44.77 0.56 -4.13
C SER A 127 -45.60 1.81 -4.41
N VAL A 128 -45.75 2.18 -5.69
CA VAL A 128 -46.82 3.08 -6.12
C VAL A 128 -47.99 2.18 -6.47
N LYS A 129 -48.82 1.87 -5.46
CA LYS A 129 -50.18 1.40 -5.73
C LYS A 129 -50.95 2.56 -6.37
N PRO A 130 -51.54 2.40 -7.57
CA PRO A 130 -52.47 3.37 -8.12
C PRO A 130 -53.78 3.29 -7.31
N THR A 131 -53.83 3.92 -6.13
CA THR A 131 -55.10 4.15 -5.44
C THR A 131 -55.83 5.29 -6.11
N GLU A 132 -56.88 4.91 -6.83
CA GLU A 132 -58.16 5.62 -6.90
C GLU A 132 -58.12 7.14 -7.16
N ARG A 133 -57.83 7.53 -8.41
CA ARG A 133 -58.30 8.81 -8.97
C ARG A 133 -59.50 8.60 -9.89
N TYR A 134 -60.51 7.88 -9.40
CA TYR A 134 -61.80 7.77 -10.09
C TYR A 134 -62.96 7.78 -9.07
N SER A 135 -63.09 8.85 -8.26
CA SER A 135 -64.34 9.14 -7.53
C SER A 135 -64.34 10.51 -6.86
N ALA A 136 -64.11 11.60 -7.59
CA ALA A 136 -64.43 12.96 -7.10
C ALA A 136 -64.39 14.00 -8.23
N ALA A 137 -65.34 13.92 -9.14
CA ALA A 137 -65.88 15.06 -9.89
C ALA A 137 -67.21 14.61 -10.50
N ALA A 138 -68.21 14.50 -9.63
CA ALA A 138 -69.61 14.59 -10.00
C ALA A 138 -70.03 16.06 -9.93
#